data_AF-A1JL51-F1
#
_entry.id   AF-A1JL51-F1
#
_cell.length_a   1.000
_cell.length_b   1.000
_cell.length_c   1.000
_cell.angle_alpha   90.00
_cell.angle_beta   90.00
_cell.angle_gamma   90.00
#
_symmetry.space_group_name_H-M   'P 1'
#
loop_
_entity.id
_entity.type
_entity.pdbx_description
1 polymer ?
#
loop_
_entity_poly.entity_id
_entity_poly.type
_entity_poly.pdbx_seq_one_letter_code
_entity_poly.pdbx_strand_id
1 'polypeptide(L)'
;MKQTLSVKIAPEMKDRLAHLALTKDRSIHWLLKQAITRYVEQEERRESIKAASLDAWINFQMTGVGVPSKDVCDWLSDLAQGKYRNPPL
;
A
#
# COMPACT_ATOMS: atom_id res chain seq x y z
N MET A 1 -8.22 8.62 -21.98
CA MET A 1 -8.88 9.95 -21.94
C MET A 1 -8.44 10.69 -20.69
N LYS A 2 -8.09 11.99 -20.77
CA LYS A 2 -7.93 12.83 -19.56
C LYS A 2 -9.30 13.34 -19.16
N GLN A 3 -9.69 13.13 -17.91
CA GLN A 3 -10.93 13.65 -17.33
C GLN A 3 -10.58 14.64 -16.23
N THR A 4 -11.28 15.78 -16.20
CA THR A 4 -11.13 16.80 -15.16
C THR A 4 -12.12 16.53 -14.05
N LEU A 5 -11.62 16.36 -12.82
CA LEU A 5 -12.42 16.25 -11.61
C LEU A 5 -12.27 17.54 -10.81
N SER A 6 -13.38 18.17 -10.46
CA SER A 6 -13.38 19.31 -9.53
C SER A 6 -13.49 18.79 -8.10
N VAL A 7 -12.54 19.16 -7.25
CA VAL A 7 -12.47 18.72 -5.84
C VAL A 7 -12.68 19.92 -4.94
N LYS A 8 -13.66 19.83 -4.04
CA LYS A 8 -13.88 20.85 -3.00
C LYS A 8 -12.83 20.67 -1.91
N ILE A 9 -12.14 21.77 -1.60
CA ILE A 9 -11.07 21.80 -0.59
C ILE A 9 -11.36 23.00 0.32
N ALA A 10 -11.21 22.80 1.63
CA ALA A 10 -11.36 23.88 2.60
C ALA A 10 -10.32 25.00 2.35
N PRO A 11 -10.67 26.27 2.57
CA PRO A 11 -9.76 27.40 2.31
C PRO A 11 -8.40 27.25 2.99
N GLU A 12 -8.40 26.80 4.24
CA GLU A 12 -7.19 26.63 5.05
C GLU A 12 -6.26 25.56 4.45
N MET A 13 -6.83 24.52 3.85
CA MET A 13 -6.07 23.47 3.18
C MET A 13 -5.48 23.98 1.85
N LYS A 14 -6.19 24.86 1.14
CA LYS A 14 -5.68 25.49 -0.08
C LYS A 14 -4.43 26.34 0.23
N ASP A 15 -4.44 27.09 1.32
CA ASP A 15 -3.30 27.90 1.74
C ASP A 15 -2.10 27.03 2.12
N ARG A 16 -2.33 25.93 2.86
CA ARG A 16 -1.30 24.94 3.17
C ARG A 16 -0.70 24.30 1.93
N LEU A 17 -1.53 23.98 0.93
CA LEU A 17 -1.07 23.43 -0.35
C LEU A 17 -0.26 24.45 -1.15
N ALA A 18 -0.67 25.73 -1.15
CA ALA A 18 0.07 26.80 -1.82
C ALA A 18 1.45 27.00 -1.20
N HIS A 19 1.54 27.03 0.13
CA HIS A 19 2.83 27.10 0.82
C HIS A 19 3.71 25.89 0.50
N LEU A 20 3.15 24.68 0.57
CA LEU A 20 3.88 23.45 0.26
C LEU A 20 4.35 23.39 -1.20
N ALA A 21 3.54 23.88 -2.13
CA ALA A 21 3.85 24.00 -3.56
C ALA A 21 5.09 24.88 -3.77
N LEU A 22 5.13 26.05 -3.13
CA LEU A 22 6.28 26.96 -3.17
C LEU A 22 7.53 26.28 -2.59
N THR A 23 7.42 25.66 -1.41
CA THR A 23 8.57 25.00 -0.77
C THR A 23 9.12 23.85 -1.61
N LYS A 24 8.27 23.14 -2.35
CA LYS A 24 8.67 21.98 -3.16
C LYS A 24 8.99 22.31 -4.61
N ASP A 25 8.84 23.57 -5.02
CA ASP A 25 8.91 24.02 -6.42
C ASP A 25 8.01 23.18 -7.36
N ARG A 26 6.74 23.03 -6.97
CA ARG A 26 5.73 22.26 -7.72
C ARG A 26 4.40 23.00 -7.74
N SER A 27 3.58 22.75 -8.76
CA SER A 27 2.23 23.32 -8.80
C SER A 27 1.29 22.64 -7.79
N ILE A 28 0.29 23.37 -7.31
CA ILE A 28 -0.77 22.83 -6.44
C ILE A 28 -1.47 21.64 -7.11
N HIS A 29 -1.72 21.74 -8.42
CA HIS A 29 -2.34 20.64 -9.17
C HIS A 29 -1.49 19.37 -9.16
N TRP A 30 -0.17 19.50 -9.30
CA TRP A 30 0.75 18.36 -9.20
C TRP A 30 0.70 17.72 -7.81
N LEU A 31 0.67 18.52 -6.75
CA LEU A 31 0.54 18.00 -5.37
C LEU A 31 -0.78 17.27 -5.15
N LEU A 32 -1.90 17.84 -5.63
CA LEU A 32 -3.21 17.19 -5.53
C LEU A 32 -3.24 15.86 -6.26
N LYS A 33 -2.74 15.82 -7.51
CA LYS A 33 -2.62 14.57 -8.27
C LYS A 33 -1.77 13.56 -7.51
N GLN A 34 -0.62 13.97 -7.01
CA GLN A 34 0.27 13.08 -6.27
C GLN A 34 -0.38 12.56 -4.98
N ALA A 35 -1.09 13.39 -4.24
CA ALA A 35 -1.79 12.99 -3.02
C ALA A 35 -2.86 11.93 -3.31
N ILE A 36 -3.68 12.15 -4.35
CA ILE A 36 -4.71 11.21 -4.78
C ILE A 36 -4.07 9.89 -5.23
N THR A 37 -3.04 9.93 -6.08
CA THR A 37 -2.34 8.73 -6.54
C THR A 37 -1.80 7.91 -5.36
N ARG A 38 -1.10 8.55 -4.42
CA ARG A 38 -0.58 7.86 -3.23
C ARG A 38 -1.66 7.23 -2.38
N TYR A 39 -2.78 7.92 -2.20
CA TYR A 39 -3.91 7.40 -1.44
C TYR A 39 -4.52 6.17 -2.12
N VAL A 40 -4.78 6.26 -3.43
CA VAL A 40 -5.36 5.14 -4.20
C VAL A 40 -4.42 3.93 -4.18
N GLU A 41 -3.14 4.11 -4.47
CA GLU A 41 -2.15 3.03 -4.43
C GLU A 41 -2.04 2.39 -3.03
N GLN A 42 -2.19 3.19 -1.98
CA GLN A 42 -2.18 2.68 -0.61
C GLN A 42 -3.43 1.86 -0.30
N GLU A 43 -4.61 2.34 -0.70
CA GLU A 43 -5.87 1.62 -0.50
C GLU A 43 -5.93 0.34 -1.32
N GLU A 44 -5.51 0.35 -2.58
CA GLU A 44 -5.45 -0.84 -3.43
C GLU A 44 -4.51 -1.90 -2.84
N ARG A 45 -3.35 -1.49 -2.32
CA ARG A 45 -2.43 -2.40 -1.63
C ARG A 45 -3.06 -2.98 -0.37
N ARG A 46 -3.74 -2.17 0.43
CA ARG A 46 -4.45 -2.63 1.63
C ARG A 46 -5.52 -3.65 1.29
N GLU A 47 -6.30 -3.40 0.24
CA GLU A 47 -7.37 -4.30 -0.18
C GLU A 47 -6.83 -5.60 -0.76
N SER A 48 -5.76 -5.53 -1.55
CA SER A 48 -5.07 -6.72 -2.07
C SER A 48 -4.54 -7.61 -0.94
N ILE A 49 -3.93 -7.02 0.10
CA ILE A 49 -3.45 -7.77 1.27
C ILE A 49 -4.62 -8.40 2.02
N LYS A 50 -5.72 -7.66 2.24
CA LYS A 50 -6.92 -8.21 2.90
C LYS A 50 -7.51 -9.38 2.11
N ALA A 51 -7.67 -9.23 0.80
CA ALA A 51 -8.18 -10.29 -0.07
C ALA A 51 -7.30 -11.54 0.00
N ALA A 52 -5.98 -11.38 -0.17
CA ALA A 52 -5.03 -12.49 -0.06
C ALA A 52 -5.05 -13.17 1.32
N SER A 53 -5.22 -12.39 2.40
CA SER A 53 -5.31 -12.92 3.76
C SER A 53 -6.60 -13.72 3.97
N LEU A 54 -7.72 -13.23 3.44
CA LEU A 54 -9.00 -13.92 3.50
C LEU A 54 -8.98 -15.22 2.68
N ASP A 55 -8.40 -15.19 1.49
CA ASP A 55 -8.25 -16.38 0.63
C ASP A 55 -7.40 -17.45 1.31
N ALA A 56 -6.26 -17.05 1.91
CA ALA A 56 -5.41 -17.96 2.69
C ALA A 56 -6.16 -18.54 3.89
N TRP A 57 -6.96 -17.74 4.58
CA TRP A 57 -7.79 -18.20 5.70
C TRP A 57 -8.85 -19.21 5.25
N ILE A 58 -9.58 -18.92 4.17
CA ILE A 58 -10.59 -19.83 3.62
C ILE A 58 -9.94 -21.14 3.20
N ASN A 59 -8.79 -21.09 2.52
CA ASN A 59 -8.07 -22.29 2.09
C ASN A 59 -7.64 -23.15 3.29
N PHE A 60 -7.12 -22.53 4.35
CA PHE A 60 -6.78 -23.23 5.59
C PHE A 60 -8.01 -23.87 6.24
N GLN A 61 -9.15 -23.17 6.30
CA GLN A 61 -10.40 -23.72 6.83
C GLN A 61 -10.91 -24.92 6.02
N MET A 62 -10.73 -24.92 4.70
CA MET A 62 -11.19 -26.01 3.82
C MET A 62 -10.25 -27.21 3.82
N THR A 63 -8.93 -26.98 3.82
CA THR A 63 -7.94 -28.04 3.62
C THR A 63 -7.28 -28.51 4.91
N GLY A 64 -7.30 -27.69 5.96
CA GLY A 64 -6.50 -27.87 7.17
C GLY A 64 -4.99 -27.72 6.93
N VAL A 65 -4.56 -27.43 5.70
CA VAL A 65 -3.15 -27.29 5.33
C VAL A 65 -2.72 -25.86 5.60
N GLY A 66 -1.82 -25.71 6.57
CA GLY A 66 -1.15 -24.45 6.86
C GLY A 66 0.36 -24.66 6.89
N VAL A 67 1.09 -23.55 6.89
CA VAL A 67 2.55 -23.59 6.96
C VAL A 67 3.01 -23.89 8.39
N PRO A 68 3.87 -24.89 8.61
CA PRO A 68 4.46 -25.14 9.93
C PRO A 68 5.24 -23.93 10.45
N SER A 69 5.04 -23.57 11.72
CA SER A 69 5.73 -22.42 12.32
C SER A 69 7.26 -22.50 12.23
N LYS A 70 7.82 -23.72 12.29
CA LYS A 70 9.26 -23.96 12.15
C LYS A 70 9.79 -23.49 10.78
N ASP A 71 9.08 -23.83 9.71
CA ASP A 71 9.51 -23.50 8.35
C ASP A 71 9.52 -21.99 8.11
N VAL A 72 8.56 -21.28 8.73
CA VAL A 72 8.50 -19.81 8.74
C VAL A 72 9.67 -19.22 9.53
N CYS A 73 9.95 -19.73 10.74
CA CYS A 73 11.05 -19.25 11.57
C CYS A 73 12.42 -19.46 10.89
N ASP A 74 12.63 -20.64 10.28
CA ASP A 74 13.85 -20.94 9.53
C ASP A 74 13.97 -20.00 8.32
N TRP A 75 12.85 -19.68 7.66
CA TRP A 75 12.82 -18.77 6.53
C TRP A 75 13.17 -17.33 6.92
N LEU A 76 12.59 -16.83 8.01
CA LEU A 76 12.89 -15.51 8.56
C LEU A 76 14.37 -15.40 9.00
N SER A 77 14.92 -16.50 9.55
CA SER A 77 16.33 -16.55 9.97
C SER A 77 17.29 -16.47 8.78
N ASP A 78 17.00 -17.20 7.70
CA ASP A 78 17.78 -17.12 6.46
C ASP A 78 17.68 -15.73 5.82
N LEU A 79 16.48 -15.14 5.79
CA LEU A 79 16.26 -13.81 5.25
C LEU A 79 17.05 -12.74 6.02
N ALA A 80 17.09 -12.82 7.35
CA ALA A 80 17.85 -11.91 8.20
C ALA A 80 19.37 -12.01 7.97
N GLN A 81 19.86 -13.17 7.49
CA GLN A 81 21.25 -13.42 7.11
C GLN A 81 21.55 -13.03 5.65
N GLY A 82 20.58 -12.47 4.93
CA GLY A 82 20.72 -12.12 3.51
C GLY A 82 20.64 -13.31 2.55
N LYS A 83 20.21 -14.48 3.03
CA LYS A 83 19.96 -15.66 2.20
C LYS A 83 18.52 -15.62 1.70
N TYR A 84 18.35 -15.13 0.47
CA TYR A 84 17.03 -15.07 -0.15
C TYR A 84 16.58 -16.45 -0.60
N ARG A 85 15.57 -17.00 0.08
CA ARG A 85 14.83 -18.19 -0.33
C ARG A 85 13.33 -17.85 -0.39
N ASN A 86 12.57 -18.60 -1.19
CA ASN A 86 11.13 -18.37 -1.31
C ASN A 86 10.43 -18.57 0.05
N PRO A 87 9.41 -17.73 0.37
CA PRO A 87 8.60 -17.95 1.56
C PRO A 87 7.92 -19.31 1.48
N PRO A 88 7.82 -20.04 2.61
CA PRO A 88 7.04 -21.26 2.65
C PRO A 88 5.57 -20.91 2.42
N LEU A 89 4.96 -21.55 1.39
CA LEU A 89 3.55 -21.44 1.01
C LEU A 89 2.73 -22.56 1.67
#